data_AF-A0A090YI22-F1
#
_entry.id   AF-A0A090YI22-F1
#
_cell.length_a   1.000
_cell.length_b   1.000
_cell.length_c   1.000
_cell.angle_alpha   90.00
_cell.angle_beta   90.00
_cell.angle_gamma   90.00
#
_symmetry.space_group_name_H-M   'P 1'
#
loop_
_entity.id
_entity.type
_entity.pdbx_description
1 polymer ?
#
loop_
_entity_poly.entity_id
_entity_poly.type
_entity_poly.pdbx_seq_one_letter_code
_entity_poly.pdbx_strand_id
1 'polypeptide(L)'
;MTARQLADELEIHIRTVYRCIDSLCASGVPITADSGPNGGYRILGDFMESPLLFDADEQKALVHASIFAREAGYPFSAALERAVACYGVCAGQGFGYGVPRV
;
A
#
# COMPACT_ATOMS: atom_id res chain seq x y z
N MET A 1 17.77 4.29 -4.24
CA MET A 1 18.79 3.99 -3.21
C MET A 1 19.37 2.61 -3.51
N THR A 2 20.68 2.42 -3.50
CA THR A 2 21.26 1.09 -3.80
C THR A 2 21.00 0.12 -2.63
N ALA A 3 21.01 -1.20 -2.88
CA ALA A 3 20.88 -2.19 -1.78
C ALA A 3 22.02 -2.08 -0.76
N ARG A 4 23.21 -1.63 -1.18
CA ARG A 4 24.35 -1.42 -0.29
C ARG A 4 24.14 -0.21 0.61
N GLN A 5 23.68 0.91 0.05
CA GLN A 5 23.29 2.07 0.85
C GLN A 5 22.16 1.73 1.84
N LEU A 6 21.18 0.91 1.41
CA LEU A 6 20.10 0.46 2.29
C LEU A 6 20.62 -0.41 3.44
N ALA A 7 21.59 -1.28 3.15
CA ALA A 7 22.24 -2.14 4.14
C ALA A 7 23.03 -1.33 5.17
N ASP A 8 23.79 -0.33 4.70
CA ASP A 8 24.63 0.52 5.55
C ASP A 8 23.76 1.44 6.43
N GLU A 9 22.68 2.04 5.90
CA GLU A 9 21.80 2.94 6.66
C GLU A 9 20.93 2.21 7.68
N LEU A 10 20.47 1.00 7.36
CA LEU A 10 19.68 0.17 8.26
C LEU A 10 20.55 -0.72 9.18
N GLU A 11 21.88 -0.66 9.05
CA GLU A 11 22.84 -1.51 9.77
C GLU A 11 22.55 -3.02 9.65
N ILE A 12 22.06 -3.46 8.50
CA ILE A 12 21.72 -4.86 8.22
C ILE A 12 22.56 -5.45 7.08
N HIS A 13 22.67 -6.78 7.05
CA HIS A 13 23.37 -7.45 5.96
C HIS A 13 22.64 -7.28 4.62
N ILE A 14 23.40 -7.09 3.53
CA ILE A 14 22.84 -6.92 2.17
C ILE A 14 21.95 -8.09 1.70
N ARG A 15 22.15 -9.31 2.25
CA ARG A 15 21.31 -10.48 1.94
C ARG A 15 19.93 -10.37 2.57
N THR A 16 19.83 -9.70 3.72
CA THR A 16 18.56 -9.37 4.38
C THR A 16 17.81 -8.31 3.57
N VAL A 17 18.51 -7.31 3.02
CA VAL A 17 17.90 -6.31 2.13
C VAL A 17 17.19 -6.97 0.95
N TYR A 18 17.88 -7.84 0.20
CA TYR A 18 17.27 -8.55 -0.92
C TYR A 18 16.08 -9.41 -0.48
N ARG A 19 16.22 -10.16 0.62
CA ARG A 19 15.12 -10.98 1.17
C ARG A 19 13.91 -10.13 1.57
N CYS A 20 14.12 -8.95 2.17
CA CYS A 20 13.03 -8.05 2.53
C CYS A 20 12.35 -7.46 1.30
N ILE A 21 13.12 -7.10 0.27
CA ILE A 21 12.56 -6.63 -1.01
C ILE A 21 11.69 -7.72 -1.64
N ASP A 22 12.16 -8.98 -1.66
CA ASP A 22 11.37 -10.12 -2.15
C ASP A 22 10.06 -10.28 -1.36
N SER A 23 10.12 -10.19 -0.03
CA SER A 23 8.92 -10.26 0.83
C SER A 23 7.94 -9.12 0.56
N LEU A 24 8.43 -7.90 0.34
CA LEU A 24 7.60 -6.74 0.04
C LEU A 24 6.95 -6.85 -1.36
N CYS A 25 7.70 -7.34 -2.34
CA CYS A 25 7.14 -7.66 -3.66
C CYS A 25 6.04 -8.72 -3.56
N ALA A 26 6.25 -9.76 -2.74
CA ALA A 26 5.26 -10.80 -2.49
C ALA A 26 4.00 -10.28 -1.78
N SER A 27 4.11 -9.22 -0.97
CA SER A 27 2.97 -8.56 -0.34
C SER A 27 2.29 -7.51 -1.23
N GLY A 28 2.69 -7.39 -2.50
CA GLY A 28 2.07 -6.47 -3.46
C GLY A 28 2.58 -5.03 -3.39
N VAL A 29 3.71 -4.77 -2.73
CA VAL A 29 4.34 -3.44 -2.74
C VAL A 29 4.96 -3.19 -4.12
N PRO A 30 4.62 -2.10 -4.82
CA PRO A 30 5.16 -1.79 -6.13
C PRO A 30 6.59 -1.23 -6.01
N ILE A 31 7.58 -2.12 -5.98
CA ILE A 31 9.00 -1.76 -5.93
C ILE A 31 9.60 -1.81 -7.34
N THR A 32 10.23 -0.72 -7.78
CA THR A 32 11.04 -0.67 -8.99
C THR A 32 12.52 -0.86 -8.64
N ALA A 33 13.17 -1.77 -9.36
CA ALA A 33 14.63 -1.93 -9.35
C ALA A 33 15.21 -1.39 -10.66
N ASP A 34 16.01 -0.34 -10.59
CA ASP A 34 16.78 0.15 -11.73
C ASP A 34 18.10 -0.63 -11.84
N SER A 35 18.41 -1.15 -13.03
CA SER A 35 19.63 -1.93 -13.28
C SER A 35 20.68 -1.04 -13.95
N GLY A 36 21.76 -0.71 -13.23
CA GLY A 36 22.87 0.10 -13.74
C GLY A 36 23.92 0.43 -12.69
N PRO A 37 25.01 1.16 -13.04
CA PRO A 37 26.07 1.56 -12.09
C PRO A 37 25.55 2.40 -10.91
N ASN A 38 24.46 3.14 -11.14
CA ASN A 38 23.71 3.91 -10.13
C ASN A 38 22.32 3.29 -9.86
N GLY A 39 22.13 2.05 -10.28
CA GLY A 39 20.87 1.32 -10.16
C GLY A 39 20.51 1.06 -8.71
N GLY A 40 19.23 1.21 -8.36
CA GLY A 40 18.77 1.07 -7.00
C GLY A 40 17.28 0.81 -6.90
N TYR A 41 16.84 0.59 -5.67
CA TYR A 41 15.46 0.33 -5.32
C TYR A 41 14.72 1.64 -5.07
N ARG A 42 13.48 1.71 -5.54
CA ARG A 42 12.54 2.78 -5.28
C ARG A 42 11.13 2.20 -5.23
N ILE A 43 10.34 2.61 -4.24
CA ILE A 43 8.90 2.32 -4.22
C ILE A 43 8.23 3.31 -5.19
N LEU A 44 7.45 2.81 -6.15
CA LEU A 44 6.65 3.64 -7.04
C LEU A 44 5.63 4.43 -6.21
N GLY A 45 5.51 5.73 -6.50
CA GLY A 45 4.88 6.74 -5.64
C GLY A 45 3.47 6.43 -5.12
N ASP A 46 3.15 7.08 -4.00
CA ASP A 46 1.94 6.92 -3.18
C ASP A 46 1.58 5.45 -2.88
N PHE A 47 2.57 4.69 -2.38
CA PHE A 47 2.24 3.57 -1.51
C PHE A 47 1.57 4.15 -0.26
N MET A 48 0.26 4.40 -0.36
CA MET A 48 -0.56 4.78 0.77
C MET A 48 -0.38 3.73 1.84
N GLU A 49 -0.11 4.18 3.06
CA GLU A 49 0.05 3.37 4.25
C GLU A 49 -1.04 2.28 4.24
N SER A 50 -0.62 1.04 3.96
CA SER A 50 -1.42 -0.18 3.88
C SER A 50 -2.93 0.07 3.76
N PRO A 51 -3.52 0.11 2.54
CA PRO A 51 -4.96 0.26 2.41
C PRO A 51 -5.63 -0.82 3.27
N LEU A 52 -6.46 -0.40 4.22
CA LEU A 52 -7.24 -1.33 5.04
C LEU A 52 -8.08 -2.18 4.06
N LEU A 53 -7.76 -3.47 4.00
CA LEU A 53 -8.50 -4.40 3.16
C LEU A 53 -9.74 -4.83 3.95
N PHE A 54 -10.91 -4.48 3.42
CA PHE A 54 -12.19 -4.96 3.92
C PHE A 54 -12.82 -5.87 2.88
N ASP A 55 -13.47 -6.94 3.32
CA ASP A 55 -14.36 -7.70 2.45
C ASP A 55 -15.64 -6.92 2.11
N ALA A 56 -16.44 -7.46 1.19
CA ALA A 56 -17.64 -6.79 0.70
C ALA A 56 -18.69 -6.54 1.79
N ASP A 57 -18.74 -7.37 2.83
CA ASP A 57 -19.69 -7.23 3.93
C ASP A 57 -19.14 -6.27 5.00
N GLU A 58 -17.85 -6.31 5.30
CA GLU A 58 -17.15 -5.32 6.13
C GLU A 58 -17.28 -3.91 5.54
N GLN A 59 -17.16 -3.76 4.22
CA GLN A 59 -17.33 -2.47 3.54
C GLN A 59 -18.78 -1.95 3.68
N LYS A 60 -19.78 -2.80 3.48
CA LYS A 60 -21.20 -2.42 3.69
C LYS A 60 -21.45 -2.01 5.14
N ALA A 61 -20.93 -2.78 6.09
CA ALA A 61 -21.06 -2.49 7.51
C ALA A 61 -20.44 -1.13 7.86
N LEU A 62 -19.27 -0.83 7.32
CA LEU A 62 -18.58 0.45 7.52
C LEU A 62 -19.40 1.63 6.95
N VAL A 63 -19.94 1.49 5.73
CA VAL A 63 -20.81 2.49 5.12
C VAL A 63 -22.05 2.73 5.98
N HIS A 64 -22.73 1.67 6.43
CA HIS A 64 -23.90 1.81 7.31
C HIS A 64 -23.55 2.49 8.63
N ALA A 65 -22.45 2.08 9.29
CA ALA A 65 -21.98 2.68 10.52
C ALA A 65 -21.69 4.18 10.35
N SER A 66 -21.13 4.59 9.20
CA SER A 66 -20.86 6.00 8.92
C SER A 66 -22.12 6.87 8.81
N ILE A 67 -23.19 6.31 8.24
CA ILE A 67 -24.49 6.99 8.14
C ILE A 67 -25.06 7.21 9.56
N PHE A 68 -25.07 6.17 10.39
CA PHE A 68 -25.55 6.26 11.78
C PHE A 68 -24.73 7.24 12.62
N ALA A 69 -23.40 7.20 12.52
CA ALA A 69 -22.53 8.10 13.26
C ALA A 69 -22.82 9.58 12.90
N ARG A 70 -23.11 9.86 11.62
CA ARG A 70 -23.44 11.21 11.17
C ARG A 70 -24.78 11.69 11.74
N GLU A 71 -25.81 10.84 11.76
CA GLU A 71 -27.11 11.17 12.37
C GLU A 71 -27.01 11.36 13.89
N ALA A 72 -26.12 10.62 14.55
CA ALA A 72 -25.85 10.76 15.98
C ALA A 72 -25.04 12.02 16.35
N GLY A 73 -24.65 12.85 15.38
CA GLY A 73 -23.86 14.05 15.62
C GLY A 73 -22.39 13.77 15.93
N TYR A 74 -21.82 12.70 15.37
CA TYR A 74 -20.41 12.36 15.57
C TYR A 74 -19.48 13.51 15.12
N PRO A 75 -18.59 14.01 15.99
CA PRO A 75 -17.83 15.24 15.76
C PRO A 75 -16.82 15.15 14.61
N PHE A 76 -16.43 13.95 14.19
CA PHE A 76 -15.47 13.72 13.10
C PHE A 76 -16.12 13.19 11.82
N SER A 77 -17.37 13.56 11.55
CA SER A 77 -18.13 13.15 10.35
C SER A 77 -17.36 13.40 9.04
N ALA A 78 -16.68 14.53 8.90
CA ALA A 78 -15.88 14.84 7.70
C ALA A 78 -14.65 13.92 7.54
N ALA A 79 -14.00 13.51 8.64
CA ALA A 79 -12.89 12.57 8.58
C ALA A 79 -13.39 11.14 8.25
N LEU A 80 -14.53 10.78 8.82
CA LEU A 80 -15.22 9.51 8.56
C LEU A 80 -15.62 9.37 7.09
N GLU A 81 -16.15 10.43 6.47
CA GLU A 81 -16.50 10.42 5.04
C GLU A 81 -15.27 10.23 4.14
N ARG A 82 -14.13 10.87 4.45
CA ARG A 82 -12.89 10.64 3.71
C ARG A 82 -12.38 9.21 3.86
N ALA A 83 -12.47 8.65 5.06
CA ALA A 83 -12.10 7.26 5.30
C ALA A 83 -12.97 6.32 4.46
N VAL A 84 -14.30 6.49 4.47
CA VAL A 84 -15.24 5.66 3.69
C VAL A 84 -15.05 5.84 2.17
N ALA A 85 -14.74 7.06 1.70
CA ALA A 85 -14.52 7.35 0.29
C ALA A 85 -13.23 6.74 -0.28
N CYS A 86 -12.19 6.58 0.54
CA CYS A 86 -10.94 5.94 0.13
C CYS A 86 -11.17 4.50 -0.39
N TYR A 87 -12.14 3.78 0.17
CA TYR A 87 -12.48 2.42 -0.27
C TYR A 87 -13.13 2.35 -1.66
N GLY A 88 -13.73 3.45 -2.13
CA GLY A 88 -14.38 3.50 -3.46
C GLY A 88 -13.43 3.79 -4.62
N VAL A 89 -12.30 4.46 -4.36
CA VAL A 89 -11.38 4.92 -5.41
C VAL A 89 -10.37 3.83 -5.80
N CYS A 90 -10.00 2.94 -4.88
CA CYS A 90 -9.06 1.85 -5.17
C CYS A 90 -9.68 0.65 -5.91
N ALA A 91 -11.01 0.45 -5.85
CA ALA A 91 -11.68 -0.64 -6.57
C ALA A 91 -11.83 -0.37 -8.09
N GLY A 92 -11.60 0.87 -8.54
CA GLY A 92 -11.78 1.30 -9.92
C GLY A 92 -10.51 1.37 -10.78
N GLN A 93 -9.32 1.24 -10.18
CA GLN A 93 -8.07 1.09 -10.95
C GLN A 93 -7.75 -0.39 -11.04
N GLY A 94 -8.16 -0.99 -12.15
CA GLY A 94 -7.71 -2.31 -12.54
C GLY A 94 -6.19 -2.34 -12.59
N PHE A 95 -5.57 -2.84 -11.52
CA PHE A 95 -4.18 -3.24 -11.53
C PHE A 95 -4.08 -4.56 -12.29
N GLY A 96 -4.21 -4.46 -13.61
CA GLY A 96 -3.79 -5.49 -14.55
C GLY A 96 -2.27 -5.59 -14.53
N TYR A 97 -1.71 -6.19 -13.49
CA TYR A 97 -0.35 -6.72 -13.56
C TYR A 97 -0.41 -8.14 -14.07
N GLY A 98 -0.45 -8.25 -15.41
CA GLY A 98 0.02 -9.44 -16.09
C GLY A 98 1.48 -9.67 -15.72
N VAL A 99 1.72 -10.57 -14.77
CA VAL A 99 3.03 -11.15 -14.54
C VAL A 99 3.36 -11.94 -15.81
N PRO A 100 4.44 -11.64 -16.55
CA PRO A 100 4.87 -12.53 -17.63
C PRO A 100 5.22 -13.87 -16.99
N ARG A 101 4.40 -14.88 -17.27
CA ARG A 101 4.76 -16.28 -16.96
C ARG A 101 5.88 -16.66 -17.91
N VAL A 102 7.06 -16.90 -17.35
CA VAL A 102 8.09 -17.74 -18.00
C VAL A 102 7.69 -19.21 -17.88
#